data_AF-X1I4E9-F1
#
_entry.id   AF-X1I4E9-F1
#
_cell.length_a   1.000
_cell.length_b   1.000
_cell.length_c   1.000
_cell.angle_alpha   90.00
_cell.angle_beta   90.00
_cell.angle_gamma   90.00
#
_symmetry.space_group_name_H-M   'P 1'
#
loop_
_entity.id
_entity.type
_entity.pdbx_description
1 polymer ?
#
loop_
_entity_poly.entity_id
_entity_poly.type
_entity_poly.pdbx_seq_one_letter_code
_entity_poly.pdbx_strand_id
1 'polypeptide(L)'
;GLLVYKTGEIRYDATDIPLTHFKPKEIATPVSRLIELGYEFDYKNNELDNENQILELQVQDVILSDDCAKYFIKLANFVDDELALFYNLDKFYSITKREDLIGHLVVGLAPHTSAGIIGRIIGFSPARSIYAHPFWHAAKRRNCDGDEDGIMLLLDPLLNFSRYYLPNKIGGR
;
A
#
# COMPACT_ATOMS: atom_id res chain seq x y z
N GLY A 1 -10.23 -14.93 -7.29
CA GLY A 1 -11.16 -13.79 -7.25
C GLY A 1 -10.70 -12.78 -6.23
N LEU A 2 -11.46 -11.71 -6.08
CA LEU A 2 -11.35 -10.74 -4.98
C LEU A 2 -12.39 -11.10 -3.92
N LEU A 3 -12.11 -10.78 -2.65
CA LEU A 3 -13.03 -10.98 -1.54
C LEU A 3 -13.34 -9.63 -0.91
N VAL A 4 -14.64 -9.37 -0.73
CA VAL A 4 -15.15 -8.14 -0.13
C VAL A 4 -15.12 -8.26 1.39
N TYR A 5 -14.71 -7.20 2.08
CA TYR A 5 -14.82 -7.10 3.52
C TYR A 5 -16.25 -6.69 3.92
N LYS A 6 -16.59 -6.80 5.21
CA LYS A 6 -17.95 -6.52 5.71
C LYS A 6 -18.45 -5.11 5.39
N THR A 7 -17.53 -4.16 5.19
CA THR A 7 -17.82 -2.75 4.96
C THR A 7 -17.76 -2.32 3.50
N GLY A 8 -17.59 -3.27 2.57
CA GLY A 8 -17.69 -3.07 1.11
C GLY A 8 -16.34 -2.96 0.40
N GLU A 9 -15.29 -2.55 1.10
CA GLU A 9 -13.94 -2.46 0.54
C GLU A 9 -13.17 -3.79 0.57
N ILE A 10 -12.09 -3.86 -0.19
CA ILE A 10 -11.25 -5.04 -0.36
C ILE A 10 -9.92 -4.84 0.37
N ARG A 11 -9.65 -5.71 1.34
CA ARG A 11 -8.45 -5.64 2.20
C ARG A 11 -7.46 -6.75 1.87
N TYR A 12 -6.18 -6.44 2.03
CA TYR A 12 -5.10 -7.41 2.07
C TYR A 12 -4.39 -7.31 3.42
N ASP A 13 -4.36 -8.41 4.17
CA ASP A 13 -3.77 -8.46 5.52
C ASP A 13 -2.34 -9.04 5.46
N ALA A 14 -1.40 -8.35 6.11
CA ALA A 14 -0.02 -8.79 6.26
C ALA A 14 0.64 -8.23 7.53
N THR A 15 1.75 -8.86 7.92
CA THR A 15 2.51 -8.50 9.13
C THR A 15 3.29 -7.20 8.92
N ASP A 16 3.25 -6.34 9.94
CA ASP A 16 4.00 -5.08 9.95
C ASP A 16 5.48 -5.29 10.29
N ILE A 17 6.37 -4.72 9.48
CA ILE A 17 7.82 -4.73 9.76
C ILE A 17 8.39 -3.31 9.66
N PRO A 18 8.87 -2.72 10.76
CA PRO A 18 9.39 -1.36 10.73
C PRO A 18 10.73 -1.31 9.98
N LEU A 19 10.87 -0.31 9.11
CA LEU A 19 12.07 -0.06 8.30
C LEU A 19 12.32 1.45 8.20
N THR A 20 13.57 1.88 8.33
CA THR A 20 13.93 3.30 8.15
C THR A 20 14.78 3.56 6.91
N HIS A 21 15.42 2.52 6.37
CA HIS A 21 16.30 2.62 5.21
C HIS A 21 16.15 1.41 4.31
N PHE A 22 16.38 1.59 3.01
CA PHE A 22 16.31 0.52 2.03
C PHE A 22 17.34 0.74 0.92
N LYS A 23 17.66 -0.32 0.17
CA LYS A 23 18.36 -0.16 -1.11
C LYS A 23 17.38 -0.31 -2.28
N PRO A 24 17.49 0.49 -3.35
CA PRO A 24 16.67 0.34 -4.56
C PRO A 24 16.62 -1.10 -5.08
N LYS A 25 17.77 -1.79 -5.05
CA LYS A 25 17.90 -3.19 -5.48
C LYS A 25 17.04 -4.17 -4.66
N GLU A 26 16.89 -3.93 -3.36
CA GLU A 26 16.15 -4.83 -2.44
C GLU A 26 14.64 -4.77 -2.68
N ILE A 27 14.14 -3.64 -3.16
CA ILE A 27 12.72 -3.40 -3.43
C ILE A 27 12.37 -3.51 -4.93
N ALA A 28 13.36 -3.91 -5.73
CA ALA A 28 13.30 -4.06 -7.19
C ALA A 28 12.74 -2.82 -7.92
N THR A 29 13.09 -1.62 -7.45
CA THR A 29 12.62 -0.35 -8.05
C THR A 29 13.78 0.39 -8.71
N PRO A 30 13.67 0.78 -10.00
CA PRO A 30 14.73 1.52 -10.68
C PRO A 30 15.06 2.84 -10.00
N VAL A 31 16.35 3.20 -9.99
CA VAL A 31 16.83 4.49 -9.45
C VAL A 31 16.07 5.67 -10.06
N SER A 32 15.86 5.69 -11.37
CA SER A 32 15.12 6.75 -12.06
C SER A 32 13.70 6.93 -11.50
N ARG A 33 13.03 5.83 -11.17
CA ARG A 33 11.67 5.87 -10.61
C ARG A 33 11.67 6.40 -9.18
N LEU A 34 12.69 6.09 -8.38
CA LEU A 34 12.84 6.64 -7.04
C LEU A 34 13.12 8.14 -7.07
N ILE A 35 13.92 8.61 -8.03
CA ILE A 35 14.15 10.05 -8.26
C ILE A 35 12.82 10.75 -8.59
N GLU A 36 11.99 10.18 -9.49
CA GLU A 36 10.65 10.71 -9.78
C GLU A 36 9.71 10.76 -8.56
N LEU A 37 9.92 9.87 -7.59
CA LEU A 37 9.16 9.84 -6.32
C LEU A 37 9.70 10.83 -5.28
N GLY A 38 10.83 11.49 -5.55
CA GLY A 38 11.44 12.50 -4.69
C GLY A 38 12.63 11.99 -3.86
N TYR A 39 13.22 10.85 -4.21
CA TYR A 39 14.47 10.37 -3.60
C TYR A 39 15.67 10.86 -4.39
N GLU A 40 16.30 11.94 -3.93
CA GLU A 40 17.42 12.59 -4.64
C GLU A 40 18.80 12.23 -4.04
N PHE A 41 18.85 11.95 -2.73
CA PHE A 41 20.08 11.74 -2.00
C PHE A 41 20.03 10.48 -1.15
N ASP A 42 21.19 9.85 -0.96
CA ASP A 42 21.37 8.76 0.00
C ASP A 42 21.48 9.29 1.45
N TYR A 43 21.54 8.37 2.42
CA TYR A 43 21.66 8.70 3.85
C TYR A 43 22.93 9.50 4.23
N LYS A 44 23.90 9.61 3.31
CA LYS A 44 25.15 10.36 3.46
C LYS A 44 25.12 11.70 2.69
N ASN A 45 23.98 12.06 2.11
CA ASN A 45 23.80 13.22 1.23
C ASN A 45 24.58 13.15 -0.10
N ASN A 46 24.93 11.95 -0.59
CA ASN A 46 25.41 11.81 -1.97
C ASN A 46 24.22 11.71 -2.91
N GLU A 47 24.34 12.25 -4.13
CA GLU A 47 23.32 12.09 -5.16
C GLU A 47 23.02 10.60 -5.41
N LEU A 48 21.75 10.28 -5.59
CA LEU A 48 21.30 8.94 -5.91
C LEU A 48 21.61 8.60 -7.37
N ASP A 49 22.57 7.72 -7.60
CA ASP A 49 23.01 7.28 -8.92
C ASP A 49 23.12 5.75 -9.07
N ASN A 50 23.01 4.99 -7.97
CA ASN A 50 23.29 3.56 -7.94
C ASN A 50 22.28 2.79 -7.09
N GLU A 51 21.88 1.62 -7.58
CA GLU A 51 20.91 0.72 -6.93
C GLU A 51 21.36 0.12 -5.58
N ASN A 52 22.66 0.23 -5.25
CA ASN A 52 23.23 -0.28 -4.01
C ASN A 52 23.35 0.80 -2.90
N GLN A 53 23.01 2.06 -3.19
CA GLN A 53 22.95 3.11 -2.19
C GLN A 53 21.83 2.85 -1.19
N ILE A 54 22.06 3.29 0.05
CA ILE A 54 21.08 3.17 1.13
C ILE A 54 20.32 4.49 1.21
N LEU A 55 19.02 4.43 0.95
CA LEU A 55 18.11 5.58 1.00
C LEU A 55 17.36 5.59 2.33
N GLU A 56 17.13 6.77 2.88
CA GLU A 56 16.23 6.96 4.02
C GLU A 56 14.77 6.88 3.54
N LEU A 57 13.95 6.02 4.15
CA LEU A 57 12.56 5.81 3.78
C LEU A 57 11.71 7.02 4.19
N GLN A 58 11.01 7.65 3.24
CA GLN A 58 10.06 8.71 3.55
C GLN A 58 8.91 8.18 4.42
N VAL A 59 8.39 9.04 5.31
CA VAL A 59 7.51 8.63 6.41
C VAL A 59 6.25 7.86 5.97
N GLN A 60 5.65 8.18 4.83
CA GLN A 60 4.44 7.53 4.34
C GLN A 60 4.69 6.57 3.17
N ASP A 61 5.95 6.32 2.83
CA ASP A 61 6.28 5.37 1.78
C ASP A 61 6.30 3.95 2.34
N VAL A 62 5.75 3.01 1.56
CA VAL A 62 5.60 1.61 1.96
C VAL A 62 6.14 0.68 0.88
N ILE A 63 6.73 -0.42 1.32
CA ILE A 63 7.19 -1.52 0.47
C ILE A 63 6.31 -2.73 0.79
N LEU A 64 5.62 -3.23 -0.23
CA LEU A 64 4.61 -4.28 -0.07
C LEU A 64 5.16 -5.64 -0.54
N SER A 65 4.43 -6.70 -0.26
CA SER A 65 4.83 -8.04 -0.70
C SER A 65 4.48 -8.32 -2.17
N ASP A 66 5.21 -9.22 -2.81
CA ASP A 66 4.90 -9.66 -4.18
C ASP A 66 3.50 -10.30 -4.31
N ASP A 67 2.99 -10.94 -3.25
CA ASP A 67 1.64 -11.48 -3.25
C ASP A 67 0.56 -10.41 -3.05
N CYS A 68 0.84 -9.36 -2.26
CA CYS A 68 0.00 -8.16 -2.19
C CYS A 68 -0.12 -7.51 -3.57
N ALA A 69 1.00 -7.34 -4.29
CA ALA A 69 1.00 -6.77 -5.63
C ALA A 69 0.11 -7.55 -6.60
N LYS A 70 0.20 -8.89 -6.61
CA LYS A 70 -0.66 -9.76 -7.43
C LYS A 70 -2.15 -9.62 -7.09
N TYR A 71 -2.46 -9.36 -5.82
CA TYR A 71 -3.83 -9.12 -5.38
C TYR A 71 -4.31 -7.72 -5.81
N PHE A 72 -3.45 -6.70 -5.66
CA PHE A 72 -3.76 -5.32 -6.03
C PHE A 72 -3.87 -5.09 -7.52
N ILE A 73 -3.16 -5.84 -8.38
CA ILE A 73 -3.41 -5.81 -9.82
C ILE A 73 -4.85 -6.23 -10.14
N LYS A 74 -5.36 -7.27 -9.46
CA LYS A 74 -6.76 -7.70 -9.66
C LYS A 74 -7.73 -6.65 -9.13
N LEU A 75 -7.44 -6.06 -7.98
CA LEU A 75 -8.26 -5.00 -7.38
C LEU A 75 -8.30 -3.75 -8.26
N ALA A 76 -7.16 -3.30 -8.76
CA ALA A 76 -7.05 -2.15 -9.66
C ALA A 76 -7.90 -2.35 -10.93
N ASN A 77 -7.81 -3.53 -11.54
CA ASN A 77 -8.63 -3.88 -12.71
C ASN A 77 -10.13 -3.92 -12.37
N PHE A 78 -10.50 -4.41 -11.19
CA PHE A 78 -11.89 -4.36 -10.71
C PHE A 78 -12.38 -2.91 -10.57
N VAL A 79 -11.60 -2.04 -9.93
CA VAL A 79 -11.97 -0.61 -9.77
C VAL A 79 -12.08 0.08 -11.13
N ASP A 80 -11.17 -0.20 -12.06
CA ASP A 80 -11.25 0.35 -13.42
C ASP A 80 -12.49 -0.12 -14.18
N ASP A 81 -12.85 -1.40 -14.05
CA ASP A 81 -14.08 -1.93 -14.65
C ASP A 81 -15.33 -1.35 -13.95
N GLU A 82 -15.28 -1.11 -12.62
CA GLU A 82 -16.34 -0.44 -11.88
C GLU A 82 -16.55 1.00 -12.38
N LEU A 83 -15.47 1.77 -12.53
CA LEU A 83 -15.49 3.13 -13.10
C LEU A 83 -16.08 3.13 -14.51
N ALA A 84 -15.59 2.26 -15.39
CA ALA A 84 -16.00 2.25 -16.79
C ALA A 84 -17.44 1.73 -16.99
N LEU A 85 -17.79 0.60 -16.35
CA LEU A 85 -19.04 -0.10 -16.62
C LEU A 85 -20.20 0.40 -15.76
N PHE A 86 -19.95 0.81 -14.53
CA PHE A 86 -21.00 1.22 -13.60
C PHE A 86 -21.14 2.74 -13.52
N TYR A 87 -20.02 3.47 -13.47
CA TYR A 87 -20.03 4.93 -13.37
C TYR A 87 -19.87 5.67 -14.70
N ASN A 88 -19.56 4.97 -15.80
CA ASN A 88 -19.27 5.57 -17.11
C ASN A 88 -18.18 6.67 -17.03
N LEU A 89 -17.13 6.38 -16.26
CA LEU A 89 -15.94 7.21 -16.09
C LEU A 89 -14.72 6.53 -16.73
N ASP A 90 -13.67 7.33 -16.98
CA ASP A 90 -12.39 6.80 -17.46
C ASP A 90 -11.73 5.91 -16.40
N LYS A 91 -10.94 4.94 -16.87
CA LYS A 91 -10.12 4.08 -16.02
C LYS A 91 -9.08 4.91 -15.26
N PHE A 92 -8.82 4.57 -14.01
CA PHE A 92 -7.89 5.31 -13.17
C PHE A 92 -6.51 4.66 -13.08
N TYR A 93 -6.45 3.34 -12.86
CA TYR A 93 -5.20 2.63 -12.60
C TYR A 93 -4.52 2.15 -13.89
N SER A 94 -5.25 1.47 -14.77
CA SER A 94 -4.74 0.83 -16.00
C SER A 94 -3.50 -0.05 -15.77
N ILE A 95 -3.49 -0.78 -14.65
CA ILE A 95 -2.34 -1.55 -14.16
C ILE A 95 -2.29 -2.94 -14.79
N THR A 96 -1.12 -3.29 -15.34
CA THR A 96 -0.88 -4.61 -15.97
C THR A 96 0.18 -5.44 -15.26
N LYS A 97 1.16 -4.77 -14.65
CA LYS A 97 2.26 -5.39 -13.92
C LYS A 97 2.47 -4.68 -12.58
N ARG A 98 3.19 -5.33 -11.65
CA ARG A 98 3.36 -4.81 -10.29
C ARG A 98 4.08 -3.46 -10.27
N GLU A 99 4.99 -3.22 -11.20
CA GLU A 99 5.74 -1.97 -11.30
C GLU A 99 4.82 -0.77 -11.57
N ASP A 100 3.66 -0.99 -12.20
CA ASP A 100 2.68 0.07 -12.47
C ASP A 100 1.98 0.54 -11.18
N LEU A 101 1.98 -0.26 -10.10
CA LEU A 101 1.44 0.14 -8.79
C LEU A 101 2.33 1.18 -8.07
N ILE A 102 3.59 1.33 -8.47
CA ILE A 102 4.54 2.23 -7.81
C ILE A 102 4.08 3.68 -7.96
N GLY A 103 3.93 4.37 -6.84
CA GLY A 103 3.42 5.74 -6.75
C GLY A 103 1.92 5.83 -6.46
N HIS A 104 1.15 4.75 -6.62
CA HIS A 104 -0.25 4.75 -6.21
C HIS A 104 -0.39 4.73 -4.69
N LEU A 105 -1.49 5.33 -4.24
CA LEU A 105 -1.80 5.48 -2.83
C LEU A 105 -2.58 4.28 -2.29
N VAL A 106 -2.25 3.93 -1.06
CA VAL A 106 -2.92 2.91 -0.26
C VAL A 106 -3.38 3.50 1.06
N VAL A 107 -4.30 2.82 1.72
CA VAL A 107 -4.70 3.09 3.10
C VAL A 107 -4.34 1.89 3.94
N GLY A 108 -3.47 2.08 4.92
CA GLY A 108 -3.28 1.12 5.99
C GLY A 108 -4.33 1.35 7.07
N LEU A 109 -4.91 0.28 7.59
CA LEU A 109 -5.87 0.32 8.69
C LEU A 109 -5.62 -0.83 9.65
N ALA A 110 -5.29 -0.48 10.89
CA ALA A 110 -5.12 -1.44 11.95
C ALA A 110 -6.47 -1.97 12.45
N PRO A 111 -6.60 -3.29 12.68
CA PRO A 111 -7.58 -3.85 13.59
C PRO A 111 -7.83 -2.99 14.83
N HIS A 112 -9.10 -2.93 15.24
CA HIS A 112 -9.57 -2.16 16.41
C HIS A 112 -9.39 -0.64 16.31
N THR A 113 -8.96 -0.11 15.16
CA THR A 113 -8.94 1.32 14.88
C THR A 113 -9.95 1.68 13.79
N SER A 114 -10.24 2.97 13.66
CA SER A 114 -11.16 3.53 12.65
C SER A 114 -10.55 4.67 11.83
N ALA A 115 -9.25 4.93 12.02
CA ALA A 115 -8.50 5.96 11.29
C ALA A 115 -7.43 5.28 10.44
N GLY A 116 -7.62 5.31 9.12
CA GLY A 116 -6.62 4.81 8.18
C GLY A 116 -5.52 5.85 7.93
N ILE A 117 -4.31 5.38 7.66
CA ILE A 117 -3.18 6.24 7.30
C ILE A 117 -2.83 5.99 5.83
N ILE A 118 -2.76 7.07 5.07
CA ILE A 118 -2.36 7.01 3.66
C ILE A 118 -0.88 6.60 3.58
N GLY A 119 -0.57 5.70 2.66
CA GLY A 119 0.78 5.37 2.25
C GLY A 119 0.92 5.43 0.73
N ARG A 120 2.16 5.53 0.24
CA ARG A 120 2.50 5.48 -1.18
C ARG A 120 3.40 4.28 -1.44
N ILE A 121 3.05 3.47 -2.44
CA ILE A 121 3.81 2.27 -2.78
C ILE A 121 5.10 2.68 -3.48
N ILE A 122 6.26 2.25 -2.95
CA ILE A 122 7.55 2.56 -3.58
C ILE A 122 8.30 1.34 -4.13
N GLY A 123 7.85 0.12 -3.81
CA GLY A 123 8.46 -1.11 -4.30
C GLY A 123 7.92 -2.35 -3.62
N PHE A 124 8.57 -3.49 -3.90
CA PHE A 124 8.08 -4.80 -3.49
C PHE A 124 9.16 -5.72 -2.93
N SER A 125 8.79 -6.59 -2.01
CA SER A 125 9.65 -7.61 -1.40
C SER A 125 9.02 -9.01 -1.52
N PRO A 126 9.83 -10.09 -1.58
CA PRO A 126 9.31 -11.45 -1.52
C PRO A 126 8.75 -11.83 -0.14
N ALA A 127 9.10 -11.08 0.92
CA ALA A 127 8.56 -11.32 2.25
C ALA A 127 7.10 -10.88 2.33
N ARG A 128 6.25 -11.70 2.95
CA ARG A 128 4.82 -11.41 3.14
C ARG A 128 4.62 -10.43 4.30
N SER A 129 5.01 -9.18 4.06
CA SER A 129 5.02 -8.13 5.07
C SER A 129 4.76 -6.75 4.48
N ILE A 130 4.42 -5.83 5.36
CA ILE A 130 4.31 -4.41 5.11
C ILE A 130 5.54 -3.76 5.72
N TYR A 131 6.53 -3.42 4.89
CA TYR A 131 7.65 -2.63 5.36
C TYR A 131 7.28 -1.15 5.26
N ALA A 132 7.31 -0.44 6.38
CA ALA A 132 7.05 0.99 6.41
C ALA A 132 7.85 1.68 7.51
N HIS A 133 7.88 3.01 7.44
CA HIS A 133 8.52 3.82 8.47
C HIS A 133 7.85 3.59 9.84
N PRO A 134 8.60 3.53 10.96
CA PRO A 134 8.02 3.35 12.30
C PRO A 134 6.91 4.35 12.64
N PHE A 135 6.99 5.60 12.16
CA PHE A 135 5.92 6.58 12.33
C PHE A 135 4.62 6.18 11.64
N TRP A 136 4.68 5.53 10.48
CA TRP A 136 3.48 5.05 9.77
C TRP A 136 2.80 3.91 10.53
N HIS A 137 3.58 2.96 11.08
CA HIS A 137 3.04 1.92 11.96
C HIS A 137 2.49 2.50 13.27
N ALA A 138 3.25 3.37 13.94
CA ALA A 138 2.83 4.00 15.20
C ALA A 138 1.56 4.86 15.04
N ALA A 139 1.41 5.59 13.92
CA ALA A 139 0.21 6.37 13.63
C ALA A 139 -1.05 5.50 13.50
N LYS A 140 -0.88 4.22 13.12
CA LYS A 140 -1.93 3.20 13.09
C LYS A 140 -2.08 2.44 14.41
N ARG A 141 -1.36 2.85 15.47
CA ARG A 141 -1.34 2.24 16.80
C ARG A 141 -0.80 0.80 16.81
N ARG A 142 0.26 0.55 16.03
CA ARG A 142 0.92 -0.76 15.96
C ARG A 142 2.17 -0.84 16.81
N ASN A 143 2.38 -2.01 17.42
CA ASN A 143 3.57 -2.32 18.23
C ASN A 143 4.66 -3.02 17.41
N CYS A 144 4.30 -3.61 16.26
CA CYS A 144 5.19 -4.40 15.41
C CYS A 144 5.82 -5.60 16.14
N ASP A 145 5.09 -6.23 17.07
CA ASP A 145 5.47 -7.44 17.81
C ASP A 145 4.86 -8.72 17.21
N GLY A 146 4.56 -8.68 15.91
CA GLY A 146 3.79 -9.70 15.19
C GLY A 146 2.39 -9.24 14.78
N ASP A 147 2.07 -7.97 15.04
CA ASP A 147 0.84 -7.32 14.58
C ASP A 147 0.67 -7.41 13.04
N GLU A 148 -0.59 -7.50 12.62
CA GLU A 148 -1.02 -7.45 11.22
C GLU A 148 -1.86 -6.21 10.93
N ASP A 149 -1.69 -5.65 9.74
CA ASP A 149 -2.47 -4.53 9.23
C ASP A 149 -3.18 -4.90 7.92
N GLY A 150 -4.37 -4.32 7.75
CA GLY A 150 -5.09 -4.37 6.49
C GLY A 150 -4.68 -3.20 5.60
N ILE A 151 -4.30 -3.49 4.36
CA ILE A 151 -4.01 -2.48 3.32
C ILE A 151 -5.06 -2.56 2.21
N MET A 152 -5.49 -1.39 1.75
CA MET A 152 -6.45 -1.20 0.66
C MET A 152 -5.86 -0.23 -0.37
N LEU A 153 -6.14 -0.41 -1.66
CA LEU A 153 -5.88 0.62 -2.67
C LEU A 153 -6.81 1.81 -2.42
N LEU A 154 -6.29 3.06 -2.37
CA LEU A 154 -7.04 4.21 -1.85
C LEU A 154 -8.40 4.46 -2.52
N LEU A 155 -8.53 4.26 -3.83
CA LEU A 155 -9.76 4.56 -4.54
C LEU A 155 -10.89 3.57 -4.20
N ASP A 156 -10.55 2.33 -3.85
CA ASP A 156 -11.53 1.29 -3.50
C ASP A 156 -12.39 1.68 -2.28
N PRO A 157 -11.85 2.00 -1.08
CA PRO A 157 -12.68 2.43 0.04
C PRO A 157 -13.32 3.81 -0.19
N LEU A 158 -12.90 4.61 -1.18
CA LEU A 158 -13.61 5.85 -1.52
C LEU A 158 -14.90 5.58 -2.31
N LEU A 159 -14.90 4.53 -3.14
CA LEU A 159 -16.07 4.13 -3.94
C LEU A 159 -16.97 3.14 -3.19
N ASN A 160 -16.37 2.13 -2.56
CA ASN A 160 -17.06 0.91 -2.12
C ASN A 160 -17.39 0.88 -0.63
N PHE A 161 -16.74 1.71 0.19
CA PHE A 161 -17.09 1.79 1.61
C PHE A 161 -18.42 2.51 1.81
N SER A 162 -19.26 1.97 2.70
CA SER A 162 -20.44 2.68 3.18
C SER A 162 -20.69 2.45 4.66
N ARG A 163 -21.07 3.51 5.38
CA ARG A 163 -21.52 3.40 6.77
C ARG A 163 -22.78 2.55 6.91
N TYR A 164 -23.58 2.42 5.84
CA TYR A 164 -24.74 1.54 5.82
C TYR A 164 -24.39 0.04 5.85
N TYR A 165 -23.15 -0.32 5.50
CA TYR A 165 -22.65 -1.69 5.58
C TYR A 165 -22.02 -2.01 6.95
N LEU A 166 -21.86 -1.02 7.83
CA LEU A 166 -21.33 -1.26 9.17
C LEU A 166 -22.28 -2.17 9.96
N PRO A 167 -21.76 -3.20 10.64
CA PRO A 167 -22.61 -4.09 11.41
C PRO A 167 -23.22 -3.32 12.60
N ASN A 168 -24.54 -3.41 12.76
CA ASN A 168 -25.26 -2.79 13.88
C ASN A 168 -24.86 -3.36 15.26
N LYS A 169 -24.16 -4.49 15.31
CA LYS A 169 -23.65 -5.13 16.54
C LYS A 169 -22.25 -5.70 16.30
N ILE A 170 -21.37 -5.54 17.28
CA ILE A 170 -20.05 -6.19 17.30
C ILE A 170 -20.25 -7.70 17.25
N GLY A 171 -19.65 -8.38 16.26
CA GLY A 171 -19.75 -9.85 16.12
C GLY A 171 -21.06 -10.37 15.51
N GLY A 172 -21.89 -9.51 14.91
CA GLY A 172 -23.06 -9.97 14.15
C GLY A 172 -22.64 -10.83 12.96
N ARG A 173 -23.26 -12.02 12.84
CA ARG A 173 -23.19 -12.88 11.66
C ARG A 173 -23.58 -12.12 10.41
#